data_AF-A0AAX0B2M7-F1
#
_entry.id   AF-A0AAX0B2M7-F1
#
_cell.length_a   1.000
_cell.length_b   1.000
_cell.length_c   1.000
_cell.angle_alpha   90.00
_cell.angle_beta   90.00
_cell.angle_gamma   90.00
#
_symmetry.space_group_name_H-M   'P 1'
#
loop_
_entity.id
_entity.type
_entity.pdbx_description
1 polymer ?
#
loop_
_entity_poly.entity_id
_entity_poly.type
_entity_poly.pdbx_seq_one_letter_code
_entity_poly.pdbx_strand_id
1 'polypeptide(L)'
;MEEKQNRSNKITKEMITFFYCLSIVFFISLINSMGAYAETTNEKQKLPETYALILQERGGVQEQINGSDIGLKTDSGITFDNKLLQDSINKLSCSDDSKVVQSGNATLVLVNNNYVILKEVYGNKVNKDILYKSIVKAIQNGDTTLNLEAANCYESSEPRFKINSPAVVSARDTLNRYLASKITYNFGGLTQYLDSSIIKDWISVDSNFNVTIDENMVRNYVDNIANTYASSLGTSIKVSGGDNGNNHSWMINASEETKALIDNIKSGQTISKYPIYTQTSTSSYFSNVGDTFVEVDKGKQHLWFYKDGYLVVEGDLVTGNESTGHGTPTGVFYLNSKQRDSVLRGEDYAAPVSFWMPFIKNDIGLHDASWRDEFGGEIYKTDGSHGCVNLPYYVAKAIFDNISPGCPVIVHE
;
A
#
# COMPACT_ATOMS: atom_id res chain seq x y z
N MET A 1 -17.30 -39.96 -8.37
CA MET A 1 -16.26 -39.33 -9.20
C MET A 1 -16.67 -39.24 -10.68
N GLU A 2 -17.49 -40.17 -11.19
CA GLU A 2 -17.98 -40.16 -12.59
C GLU A 2 -18.94 -39.02 -12.96
N GLU A 3 -19.79 -38.53 -12.05
CA GLU A 3 -20.73 -37.44 -12.38
C GLU A 3 -20.04 -36.08 -12.65
N LYS A 4 -18.93 -35.78 -11.99
CA LYS A 4 -18.16 -34.54 -12.23
C LYS A 4 -17.46 -34.56 -13.58
N GLN A 5 -17.00 -35.74 -14.02
CA GLN A 5 -16.31 -35.90 -15.30
C GLN A 5 -17.28 -35.80 -16.48
N ASN A 6 -18.51 -36.30 -16.32
CA ASN A 6 -19.57 -36.15 -17.32
C ASN A 6 -20.07 -34.70 -17.45
N ARG A 7 -20.17 -33.94 -16.35
CA ARG A 7 -20.49 -32.50 -16.37
C ARG A 7 -19.40 -31.67 -17.05
N SER A 8 -18.13 -31.97 -16.77
CA SER A 8 -16.98 -31.30 -17.39
C SER A 8 -16.94 -31.51 -18.92
N ASN A 9 -17.17 -32.75 -19.37
CA ASN A 9 -17.22 -33.10 -20.80
C ASN A 9 -18.42 -32.47 -21.54
N LYS A 10 -19.54 -32.23 -20.85
CA LYS A 10 -20.71 -31.54 -21.44
C LYS A 10 -20.44 -30.05 -21.64
N ILE A 11 -19.83 -29.39 -20.64
CA ILE A 11 -19.47 -27.96 -20.70
C ILE A 11 -18.40 -27.70 -21.76
N THR A 12 -17.40 -28.58 -21.89
CA THR A 12 -16.39 -28.46 -22.96
C THR A 12 -16.97 -28.67 -24.35
N LYS A 13 -17.91 -29.61 -24.54
CA LYS A 13 -18.63 -29.75 -25.82
C LYS A 13 -19.48 -28.53 -26.15
N GLU A 14 -20.21 -27.98 -25.18
CA GLU A 14 -21.04 -26.78 -25.39
C GLU A 14 -20.18 -25.54 -25.71
N MET A 15 -19.02 -25.37 -25.05
CA MET A 15 -18.08 -24.29 -25.38
C MET A 15 -17.46 -24.46 -26.79
N ILE A 16 -17.04 -25.67 -27.17
CA ILE A 16 -16.49 -25.92 -28.52
C ILE A 16 -17.56 -25.65 -29.60
N THR A 17 -18.82 -26.01 -29.33
CA THR A 17 -19.93 -25.75 -30.26
C THR A 17 -20.26 -24.26 -30.35
N PHE A 18 -20.15 -23.51 -29.24
CA PHE A 18 -20.32 -22.06 -29.22
C PHE A 18 -19.21 -21.34 -29.98
N PHE A 19 -17.95 -21.75 -29.82
CA PHE A 19 -16.82 -21.18 -30.58
C PHE A 19 -16.87 -21.53 -32.07
N TYR A 20 -17.36 -22.72 -32.44
CA TYR A 20 -17.59 -23.07 -33.85
C TYR A 20 -18.75 -22.29 -34.48
N CYS A 21 -19.83 -22.01 -33.74
CA CYS A 21 -20.90 -21.16 -34.25
C CYS A 21 -20.46 -19.70 -34.38
N LEU A 22 -19.65 -19.19 -33.44
CA LEU A 22 -19.15 -17.82 -33.50
C LEU A 22 -18.14 -17.62 -34.65
N SER A 23 -17.31 -18.63 -34.96
CA SER A 23 -16.40 -18.59 -36.10
C SER A 23 -17.12 -18.69 -37.44
N ILE A 24 -18.23 -19.45 -37.53
CA ILE A 24 -19.09 -19.50 -38.72
C ILE A 24 -19.83 -18.18 -38.92
N VAL A 25 -20.32 -17.52 -37.86
CA VAL A 25 -20.96 -16.19 -37.97
C VAL A 25 -19.93 -15.12 -38.38
N PHE A 26 -18.69 -15.18 -37.85
CA PHE A 26 -17.61 -14.30 -38.31
C PHE A 26 -17.23 -14.57 -39.78
N PHE A 27 -17.16 -15.84 -40.21
CA PHE A 27 -16.90 -16.17 -41.61
C PHE A 27 -18.05 -15.76 -42.54
N ILE A 28 -19.30 -15.87 -42.13
CA ILE A 28 -20.45 -15.40 -42.93
C ILE A 28 -20.46 -13.86 -43.00
N SER A 29 -20.03 -13.14 -41.95
CA SER A 29 -19.86 -11.68 -42.02
C SER A 29 -18.67 -11.25 -42.89
N LEU A 30 -17.60 -12.05 -42.96
CA LEU A 30 -16.47 -11.84 -43.88
C LEU A 30 -16.84 -12.17 -45.33
N ILE A 31 -17.64 -13.22 -45.57
CA ILE A 31 -18.14 -13.59 -46.90
C ILE A 31 -19.18 -12.59 -47.40
N ASN A 32 -20.02 -12.02 -46.53
CA ASN A 32 -20.93 -10.92 -46.90
C ASN A 32 -20.20 -9.57 -47.11
N SER A 33 -18.92 -9.45 -46.74
CA SER A 33 -18.06 -8.32 -47.13
C SER A 33 -17.16 -8.60 -48.34
N MET A 34 -17.11 -9.84 -48.82
CA MET A 34 -16.49 -10.19 -50.09
C MET A 34 -17.57 -10.14 -51.16
N GLY A 35 -17.76 -8.94 -51.71
CA GLY A 35 -18.56 -8.74 -52.92
C GLY A 35 -18.16 -9.78 -53.97
N ALA A 36 -19.16 -10.40 -54.58
CA ALA A 36 -19.00 -11.30 -55.70
C ALA A 36 -18.04 -10.69 -56.74
N TYR A 37 -16.90 -11.34 -56.98
CA TYR A 37 -16.11 -11.13 -58.18
C TYR A 37 -16.90 -11.69 -59.36
N ALA A 38 -17.88 -10.93 -59.82
CA ALA A 38 -18.32 -11.01 -61.20
C ALA A 38 -17.27 -10.23 -62.02
N GLU A 39 -16.64 -10.88 -62.99
CA GLU A 39 -15.93 -10.18 -64.06
C GLU A 39 -16.96 -9.34 -64.84
N THR A 40 -17.24 -8.14 -64.36
CA THR A 40 -17.88 -7.09 -65.13
C THR A 40 -16.82 -6.48 -66.03
N THR A 41 -17.05 -6.64 -67.34
CA THR A 41 -16.49 -5.85 -68.43
C THR A 41 -16.00 -4.46 -68.01
N ASN A 42 -14.79 -4.07 -68.49
CA ASN A 42 -14.18 -2.73 -68.41
C ASN A 42 -15.12 -1.64 -68.96
N GLU A 43 -16.21 -1.32 -68.26
CA GLU A 43 -16.82 0.01 -68.35
C GLU A 43 -15.93 0.95 -67.56
N LYS A 44 -15.32 1.91 -68.26
CA LYS A 44 -14.55 2.99 -67.63
C LYS A 44 -15.44 3.68 -66.61
N GLN A 45 -15.20 3.46 -65.32
CA GLN A 45 -15.93 4.09 -64.22
C GLN A 45 -15.77 5.61 -64.34
N LYS A 46 -16.82 6.30 -64.80
CA LYS A 46 -16.81 7.75 -64.97
C LYS A 46 -17.22 8.38 -63.64
N LEU A 47 -16.26 8.97 -62.92
CA LEU A 47 -16.56 9.71 -61.69
C LEU A 47 -17.40 10.96 -61.99
N PRO A 48 -18.33 11.34 -61.09
CA PRO A 48 -19.14 12.54 -61.28
C PRO A 48 -18.26 13.81 -61.24
N GLU A 49 -18.71 14.88 -61.92
CA GLU A 49 -18.01 16.18 -61.90
C GLU A 49 -17.87 16.75 -60.49
N THR A 50 -18.76 16.35 -59.57
CA THR A 50 -18.77 16.73 -58.15
C THR A 50 -18.02 15.74 -57.26
N TYR A 51 -17.07 14.96 -57.80
CA TYR A 51 -16.34 13.98 -57.00
C TYR A 51 -15.60 14.65 -55.83
N ALA A 52 -15.70 14.04 -54.65
CA ALA A 52 -14.93 14.39 -53.47
C ALA A 52 -14.51 13.11 -52.75
N LEU A 53 -13.26 13.07 -52.30
CA LEU A 53 -12.76 12.02 -51.41
C LEU A 53 -12.79 12.54 -49.97
N ILE A 54 -13.61 11.91 -49.12
CA ILE A 54 -13.66 12.21 -47.69
C ILE A 54 -12.58 11.39 -46.97
N LEU A 55 -11.65 12.05 -46.31
CA LEU A 55 -10.64 11.42 -45.45
C LEU A 55 -11.19 11.33 -44.03
N GLN A 56 -11.26 10.12 -43.48
CA GLN A 56 -11.64 9.88 -42.09
C GLN A 56 -10.39 9.69 -41.25
N GLU A 57 -10.14 10.61 -40.33
CA GLU A 57 -8.96 10.67 -39.48
C GLU A 57 -9.24 10.22 -38.03
N ARG A 58 -8.18 10.01 -37.25
CA ARG A 58 -8.25 9.77 -35.80
C ARG A 58 -8.93 10.95 -35.11
N GLY A 59 -9.66 10.67 -34.02
CA GLY A 59 -10.39 11.70 -33.27
C GLY A 59 -11.69 12.18 -33.93
N GLY A 60 -12.13 11.53 -35.02
CA GLY A 60 -13.38 11.87 -35.71
C GLY A 60 -13.27 13.08 -36.65
N VAL A 61 -12.05 13.53 -36.93
CA VAL A 61 -11.80 14.59 -37.92
C VAL A 61 -12.14 14.04 -39.32
N GLN A 62 -12.81 14.87 -40.11
CA GLN A 62 -13.09 14.60 -41.51
C GLN A 62 -12.66 15.79 -42.34
N GLU A 63 -11.84 15.53 -43.35
CA GLU A 63 -11.42 16.50 -44.35
C GLU A 63 -11.75 15.94 -45.73
N GLN A 64 -11.73 16.78 -46.77
CA GLN A 64 -12.07 16.34 -48.11
C GLN A 64 -11.10 16.92 -49.15
N ILE A 65 -10.83 16.12 -50.18
CA ILE A 65 -10.15 16.56 -51.39
C ILE A 65 -11.19 16.55 -52.51
N ASN A 66 -11.51 17.73 -53.06
CA ASN A 66 -12.46 17.81 -54.17
C ASN A 66 -11.74 17.53 -55.50
N GLY A 67 -12.44 16.89 -56.43
CA GLY A 67 -11.93 16.63 -57.79
C GLY A 67 -11.53 17.91 -58.52
N SER A 68 -12.25 19.02 -58.28
CA SER A 68 -11.92 20.34 -58.82
C SER A 68 -10.57 20.87 -58.35
N ASP A 69 -10.19 20.57 -57.10
CA ASP A 69 -8.99 21.13 -56.47
C ASP A 69 -7.71 20.45 -56.99
N ILE A 70 -7.85 19.26 -57.55
CA ILE A 70 -6.75 18.44 -58.07
C ILE A 70 -6.72 18.35 -59.60
N GLY A 71 -7.62 19.08 -60.29
CA GLY A 71 -7.73 19.02 -61.75
C GLY A 71 -8.12 17.64 -62.28
N LEU A 72 -9.05 16.95 -61.60
CA LEU A 72 -9.52 15.61 -61.97
C LEU A 72 -10.15 15.61 -63.37
N LYS A 73 -9.78 14.64 -64.19
CA LYS A 73 -10.34 14.37 -65.52
C LYS A 73 -10.73 12.90 -65.62
N THR A 74 -11.88 12.62 -66.25
CA THR A 74 -12.45 11.27 -66.35
C THR A 74 -12.72 10.81 -67.79
N ASP A 75 -12.57 11.68 -68.78
CA ASP A 75 -12.94 11.41 -70.18
C ASP A 75 -12.14 10.28 -70.84
N SER A 76 -10.87 10.10 -70.43
CA SER A 76 -9.94 9.10 -70.97
C SER A 76 -9.40 8.16 -69.87
N GLY A 77 -10.15 8.00 -68.78
CA GLY A 77 -9.69 7.38 -67.54
C GLY A 77 -9.43 8.42 -66.45
N ILE A 78 -9.27 7.96 -65.21
CA ILE A 78 -9.08 8.83 -64.04
C ILE A 78 -7.65 9.38 -64.03
N THR A 79 -7.50 10.69 -64.22
CA THR A 79 -6.23 11.41 -64.17
C THR A 79 -6.38 12.72 -63.40
N PHE A 80 -5.32 13.23 -62.80
CA PHE A 80 -5.31 14.46 -62.01
C PHE A 80 -3.90 15.10 -62.03
N ASP A 81 -3.80 16.36 -61.63
CA ASP A 81 -2.53 17.08 -61.51
C ASP A 81 -1.83 16.71 -60.19
N ASN A 82 -0.63 16.15 -60.31
CA ASN A 82 0.16 15.67 -59.17
C ASN A 82 0.56 16.79 -58.20
N LYS A 83 0.81 18.00 -58.72
CA LYS A 83 1.21 19.15 -57.90
C LYS A 83 -0.01 19.69 -57.14
N LEU A 84 -1.15 19.83 -57.80
CA LEU A 84 -2.39 20.27 -57.15
C LEU A 84 -2.86 19.27 -56.08
N LEU A 85 -2.72 17.96 -56.33
CA LEU A 85 -2.98 16.94 -55.33
C LEU A 85 -2.07 17.09 -54.10
N GLN A 86 -0.76 17.27 -54.33
CA GLN A 86 0.20 17.44 -53.24
C GLN A 86 -0.05 18.72 -52.44
N ASP A 87 -0.39 19.83 -53.11
CA ASP A 87 -0.78 21.08 -52.47
C ASP A 87 -2.07 20.93 -51.65
N SER A 88 -3.02 20.10 -52.09
CA SER A 88 -4.24 19.78 -51.35
C SER A 88 -3.93 18.94 -50.10
N ILE A 89 -3.08 17.91 -50.23
CA ILE A 89 -2.65 17.05 -49.12
C ILE A 89 -1.90 17.86 -48.05
N ASN A 90 -1.06 18.80 -48.45
CA ASN A 90 -0.29 19.63 -47.52
C ASN A 90 -1.16 20.61 -46.70
N LYS A 91 -2.39 20.86 -47.12
CA LYS A 91 -3.36 21.69 -46.39
C LYS A 91 -4.19 20.90 -45.38
N LEU A 92 -4.15 19.57 -45.44
CA LEU A 92 -4.85 18.70 -44.50
C LEU A 92 -4.27 18.86 -43.09
N SER A 93 -5.13 18.79 -42.09
CA SER A 93 -4.77 18.85 -40.68
C SER A 93 -3.87 17.69 -40.28
N CYS A 94 -4.01 16.50 -40.88
CA CYS A 94 -3.08 15.38 -40.67
C CYS A 94 -1.66 15.63 -41.19
N SER A 95 -1.48 16.60 -42.10
CA SER A 95 -0.18 16.99 -42.68
C SER A 95 0.46 18.19 -41.98
N ASP A 96 -0.26 18.83 -41.05
CA ASP A 96 0.20 19.97 -40.27
C ASP A 96 0.94 19.51 -39.01
N ASP A 97 2.28 19.62 -39.03
CA ASP A 97 3.13 19.17 -37.94
C ASP A 97 2.82 19.88 -36.59
N SER A 98 2.17 21.04 -36.60
CA SER A 98 1.75 21.76 -35.38
C SER A 98 0.53 21.16 -34.70
N LYS A 99 -0.22 20.31 -35.40
CA LYS A 99 -1.42 19.61 -34.91
C LYS A 99 -1.15 18.14 -34.56
N VAL A 100 0.12 17.73 -34.59
CA VAL A 100 0.50 16.34 -34.32
C VAL A 100 0.40 16.04 -32.82
N VAL A 101 -0.45 15.07 -32.48
CA VAL A 101 -0.54 14.41 -31.18
C VAL A 101 0.33 13.16 -31.21
N GLN A 102 1.26 13.06 -30.26
CA GLN A 102 2.09 11.87 -30.09
C GLN A 102 1.30 10.74 -29.43
N SER A 103 1.63 9.52 -29.82
CA SER A 103 1.08 8.33 -29.16
C SER A 103 1.64 8.20 -27.74
N GLY A 104 0.81 7.70 -26.83
CA GLY A 104 1.14 7.53 -25.43
C GLY A 104 0.46 6.31 -24.84
N ASN A 105 1.17 5.58 -23.99
CA ASN A 105 0.61 4.46 -23.24
C ASN A 105 -0.50 4.93 -22.29
N ALA A 106 -1.33 3.98 -21.86
CA ALA A 106 -2.16 4.17 -20.67
C ALA A 106 -1.27 4.58 -19.48
N THR A 107 -1.84 5.27 -18.50
CA THR A 107 -1.11 5.70 -17.30
C THR A 107 -1.91 5.44 -16.03
N LEU A 108 -1.23 5.37 -14.88
CA LEU A 108 -1.88 5.23 -13.58
C LEU A 108 -1.80 6.55 -12.83
N VAL A 109 -2.94 7.02 -12.34
CA VAL A 109 -3.03 8.28 -11.59
C VAL A 109 -3.74 8.03 -10.27
N LEU A 110 -3.19 8.58 -9.19
CA LEU A 110 -3.79 8.51 -7.87
C LEU A 110 -4.88 9.58 -7.73
N VAL A 111 -6.13 9.16 -7.52
CA VAL A 111 -7.28 10.04 -7.29
C VAL A 111 -8.00 9.57 -6.03
N ASN A 112 -8.15 10.45 -5.04
CA ASN A 112 -8.82 10.12 -3.76
C ASN A 112 -8.31 8.82 -3.11
N ASN A 113 -6.98 8.67 -3.00
CA ASN A 113 -6.30 7.47 -2.49
C ASN A 113 -6.58 6.17 -3.27
N ASN A 114 -6.96 6.28 -4.54
CA ASN A 114 -7.16 5.13 -5.42
C ASN A 114 -6.52 5.36 -6.79
N TYR A 115 -5.68 4.43 -7.25
CA TYR A 115 -5.13 4.47 -8.59
C TYR A 115 -6.19 4.09 -9.63
N VAL A 116 -6.38 5.00 -10.58
CA VAL A 116 -7.23 4.82 -11.76
C VAL A 116 -6.37 4.74 -13.02
N ILE A 117 -6.87 4.03 -14.04
CA ILE A 117 -6.20 3.93 -15.33
C ILE A 117 -6.73 5.04 -16.24
N LEU A 118 -5.82 5.92 -16.69
CA LEU A 118 -6.09 6.81 -17.80
C LEU A 118 -5.79 6.09 -19.10
N LYS A 119 -6.73 6.17 -20.04
CA LYS A 119 -6.65 5.47 -21.33
C LYS A 119 -5.45 5.97 -22.15
N GLU A 120 -4.86 5.06 -22.91
CA GLU A 120 -3.84 5.33 -23.91
C GLU A 120 -4.31 6.34 -24.97
N VAL A 121 -3.35 7.05 -25.55
CA VAL A 121 -3.56 8.02 -26.63
C VAL A 121 -2.97 7.46 -27.92
N TYR A 122 -3.81 7.35 -28.94
CA TYR A 122 -3.39 6.99 -30.29
C TYR A 122 -2.96 8.28 -31.02
N GLY A 123 -1.68 8.38 -31.37
CA GLY A 123 -1.14 9.57 -32.05
C GLY A 123 -1.70 9.74 -33.47
N ASN A 124 -1.60 10.93 -34.07
CA ASN A 124 -2.15 11.20 -35.41
C ASN A 124 -1.07 11.49 -36.47
N LYS A 125 0.21 11.24 -36.17
CA LYS A 125 1.30 11.48 -37.11
C LYS A 125 1.21 10.53 -38.30
N VAL A 126 1.02 11.10 -39.49
CA VAL A 126 0.91 10.32 -40.73
C VAL A 126 2.26 10.02 -41.36
N ASN A 127 2.39 8.84 -41.96
CA ASN A 127 3.44 8.57 -42.93
C ASN A 127 3.04 9.20 -44.26
N LYS A 128 3.71 10.30 -44.63
CA LYS A 128 3.37 11.12 -45.82
C LYS A 128 3.37 10.30 -47.13
N ASP A 129 4.25 9.32 -47.27
CA ASP A 129 4.32 8.47 -48.47
C ASP A 129 3.16 7.48 -48.55
N ILE A 130 2.79 6.86 -47.43
CA ILE A 130 1.63 5.95 -47.37
C ILE A 130 0.35 6.73 -47.57
N LEU A 131 0.22 7.90 -46.93
CA LEU A 131 -0.92 8.80 -47.10
C LEU A 131 -1.13 9.14 -48.57
N TYR A 132 -0.08 9.61 -49.25
CA TYR A 132 -0.14 9.95 -50.67
C TYR A 132 -0.59 8.76 -51.53
N LYS A 133 0.04 7.59 -51.35
CA LYS A 133 -0.29 6.37 -52.12
C LYS A 133 -1.73 5.91 -51.88
N SER A 134 -2.20 5.99 -50.64
CA SER A 134 -3.57 5.62 -50.27
C SER A 134 -4.61 6.55 -50.88
N ILE A 135 -4.35 7.87 -50.89
CA ILE A 135 -5.21 8.86 -51.54
C ILE A 135 -5.26 8.63 -53.05
N VAL A 136 -4.10 8.45 -53.70
CA VAL A 136 -4.03 8.16 -55.15
C VAL A 136 -4.83 6.90 -55.49
N LYS A 137 -4.64 5.83 -54.72
CA LYS A 137 -5.36 4.56 -54.92
C LYS A 137 -6.87 4.73 -54.76
N ALA A 138 -7.31 5.44 -53.73
CA ALA A 138 -8.72 5.70 -53.48
C ALA A 138 -9.36 6.47 -54.64
N ILE A 139 -8.70 7.53 -55.13
CA ILE A 139 -9.17 8.31 -56.28
C ILE A 139 -9.22 7.44 -57.55
N GLN A 140 -8.19 6.63 -57.81
CA GLN A 140 -8.14 5.75 -58.98
C GLN A 140 -9.21 4.66 -58.98
N ASN A 141 -9.62 4.20 -57.79
CA ASN A 141 -10.71 3.24 -57.62
C ASN A 141 -12.10 3.90 -57.65
N GLY A 142 -12.15 5.24 -57.64
CA GLY A 142 -13.40 5.98 -57.54
C GLY A 142 -14.04 5.94 -56.15
N ASP A 143 -13.26 5.63 -55.12
CA ASP A 143 -13.74 5.63 -53.73
C ASP A 143 -14.13 7.05 -53.31
N THR A 144 -15.23 7.20 -52.57
CA THR A 144 -15.67 8.50 -52.04
C THR A 144 -15.26 8.71 -50.58
N THR A 145 -14.66 7.69 -49.96
CA THR A 145 -14.20 7.72 -48.57
C THR A 145 -12.90 6.94 -48.43
N LEU A 146 -11.94 7.52 -47.71
CA LEU A 146 -10.71 6.86 -47.30
C LEU A 146 -10.59 6.93 -45.78
N ASN A 147 -10.63 5.78 -45.12
CA ASN A 147 -10.35 5.69 -43.69
C ASN A 147 -8.84 5.54 -43.47
N LEU A 148 -8.22 6.56 -42.85
CA LEU A 148 -6.76 6.62 -42.74
C LEU A 148 -6.19 5.54 -41.81
N GLU A 149 -6.97 5.14 -40.80
CA GLU A 149 -6.62 4.04 -39.90
C GLU A 149 -6.60 2.71 -40.65
N ALA A 150 -7.69 2.39 -41.34
CA ALA A 150 -7.82 1.15 -42.11
C ALA A 150 -6.79 1.06 -43.24
N ALA A 151 -6.38 2.21 -43.79
CA ALA A 151 -5.34 2.33 -44.80
C ALA A 151 -3.91 2.34 -44.23
N ASN A 152 -3.73 2.21 -42.91
CA ASN A 152 -2.43 2.25 -42.22
C ASN A 152 -1.61 3.51 -42.54
N CYS A 153 -2.27 4.67 -42.63
CA CYS A 153 -1.61 5.93 -42.98
C CYS A 153 -0.83 6.55 -41.80
N TYR A 154 -1.00 6.08 -40.57
CA TYR A 154 -0.28 6.59 -39.39
C TYR A 154 1.07 5.89 -39.19
N GLU A 155 2.03 6.60 -38.61
CA GLU A 155 3.28 5.98 -38.14
C GLU A 155 2.99 4.93 -37.08
N SER A 156 3.73 3.82 -37.10
CA SER A 156 3.45 2.61 -36.32
C SER A 156 3.78 2.70 -34.81
N SER A 157 3.92 3.91 -34.27
CA SER A 157 4.15 4.13 -32.83
C SER A 157 2.86 3.92 -32.03
N GLU A 158 2.28 2.73 -32.10
CA GLU A 158 1.07 2.38 -31.36
C GLU A 158 1.36 2.27 -29.84
N PRO A 159 0.37 2.57 -28.97
CA PRO A 159 0.54 2.37 -27.54
C PRO A 159 0.87 0.92 -27.23
N ARG A 160 2.04 0.69 -26.63
CA ARG A 160 2.48 -0.64 -26.16
C ARG A 160 1.57 -1.14 -25.03
N PHE A 161 1.18 -0.23 -24.14
CA PHE A 161 0.31 -0.51 -23.00
C PHE A 161 -1.00 0.27 -23.14
N LYS A 162 -2.09 -0.48 -23.18
CA LYS A 162 -3.47 0.01 -23.32
C LYS A 162 -4.21 -0.17 -22.00
N ILE A 163 -5.39 0.43 -21.87
CA ILE A 163 -6.22 0.42 -20.67
C ILE A 163 -6.55 -1.00 -20.18
N ASN A 164 -6.65 -1.95 -21.11
CA ASN A 164 -6.93 -3.36 -20.83
C ASN A 164 -5.68 -4.25 -20.88
N SER A 165 -4.49 -3.68 -21.04
CA SER A 165 -3.25 -4.46 -21.01
C SER A 165 -3.10 -5.11 -19.63
N PRO A 166 -2.82 -6.43 -19.55
CA PRO A 166 -2.72 -7.13 -18.28
C PRO A 166 -1.75 -6.49 -17.28
N ALA A 167 -0.61 -5.97 -17.77
CA ALA A 167 0.38 -5.28 -16.94
C ALA A 167 -0.18 -4.02 -16.27
N VAL A 168 -0.95 -3.22 -17.00
CA VAL A 168 -1.57 -1.97 -16.52
C VAL A 168 -2.60 -2.27 -15.43
N VAL A 169 -3.48 -3.23 -15.70
CA VAL A 169 -4.52 -3.65 -14.75
C VAL A 169 -3.90 -4.25 -13.49
N SER A 170 -2.89 -5.11 -13.66
CA SER A 170 -2.19 -5.76 -12.53
C SER A 170 -1.43 -4.75 -11.67
N ALA A 171 -0.80 -3.75 -12.27
CA ALA A 171 -0.11 -2.69 -11.55
C ALA A 171 -1.09 -1.81 -10.77
N ARG A 172 -2.22 -1.41 -11.37
CA ARG A 172 -3.30 -0.70 -10.67
C ARG A 172 -3.76 -1.48 -9.44
N ASP A 173 -4.10 -2.75 -9.63
CA ASP A 173 -4.63 -3.61 -8.57
C ASP A 173 -3.61 -3.83 -7.46
N THR A 174 -2.33 -3.88 -7.82
CA THR A 174 -1.22 -3.99 -6.86
C THR A 174 -1.04 -2.74 -6.03
N LEU A 175 -0.97 -1.56 -6.67
CA LEU A 175 -0.86 -0.29 -5.95
C LEU A 175 -2.04 -0.08 -5.01
N ASN A 176 -3.27 -0.36 -5.47
CA ASN A 176 -4.47 -0.22 -4.65
C ASN A 176 -4.52 -1.22 -3.49
N ARG A 177 -4.05 -2.45 -3.69
CA ARG A 177 -3.88 -3.42 -2.60
C ARG A 177 -2.88 -2.91 -1.57
N TYR A 178 -1.75 -2.35 -1.98
CA TYR A 178 -0.78 -1.78 -1.04
C TYR A 178 -1.39 -0.63 -0.23
N LEU A 179 -2.10 0.29 -0.88
CA LEU A 179 -2.80 1.41 -0.23
C LEU A 179 -3.97 0.97 0.69
N ALA A 180 -4.53 -0.22 0.50
CA ALA A 180 -5.56 -0.75 1.39
C ALA A 180 -5.01 -1.19 2.76
N SER A 181 -3.69 -1.34 2.90
CA SER A 181 -3.05 -1.76 4.14
C SER A 181 -3.30 -0.78 5.28
N LYS A 182 -3.60 -1.33 6.46
CA LYS A 182 -3.71 -0.57 7.72
C LYS A 182 -3.01 -1.34 8.81
N ILE A 183 -1.90 -0.83 9.30
CA ILE A 183 -1.05 -1.52 10.26
C ILE A 183 -1.01 -0.71 11.55
N THR A 184 -1.42 -1.33 12.64
CA THR A 184 -1.33 -0.77 13.99
C THR A 184 -0.17 -1.44 14.71
N TYR A 185 0.89 -0.68 15.00
CA TYR A 185 2.00 -1.13 15.82
C TYR A 185 1.73 -0.85 17.28
N ASN A 186 2.02 -1.84 18.13
CA ASN A 186 2.04 -1.68 19.58
C ASN A 186 3.45 -2.01 20.08
N PHE A 187 4.07 -1.10 20.83
CA PHE A 187 5.42 -1.28 21.38
C PHE A 187 5.63 -0.31 22.54
N GLY A 188 6.23 -0.76 23.65
CA GLY A 188 6.52 0.12 24.77
C GLY A 188 5.32 0.86 25.36
N GLY A 189 4.13 0.25 25.35
CA GLY A 189 2.88 0.91 25.74
C GLY A 189 2.39 2.00 24.76
N LEU A 190 3.10 2.23 23.65
CA LEU A 190 2.74 3.18 22.59
C LEU A 190 2.01 2.49 21.44
N THR A 191 1.21 3.26 20.73
CA THR A 191 0.55 2.84 19.48
C THR A 191 0.97 3.75 18.34
N GLN A 192 1.36 3.16 17.21
CA GLN A 192 1.73 3.87 15.99
C GLN A 192 0.94 3.31 14.80
N TYR A 193 0.40 4.21 13.97
CA TYR A 193 -0.42 3.85 12.81
C TYR A 193 0.33 4.04 11.49
N LEU A 194 0.16 3.08 10.59
CA LEU A 194 0.61 3.14 9.21
C LEU A 194 -0.55 2.83 8.26
N ASP A 195 -0.84 3.74 7.34
CA ASP A 195 -1.89 3.59 6.34
C ASP A 195 -1.54 4.28 5.01
N SER A 196 -2.52 4.35 4.10
CA SER A 196 -2.41 4.98 2.78
C SER A 196 -1.83 6.40 2.77
N SER A 197 -1.97 7.19 3.84
CA SER A 197 -1.44 8.55 3.90
C SER A 197 0.08 8.59 3.91
N ILE A 198 0.72 7.50 4.34
CA ILE A 198 2.17 7.31 4.39
C ILE A 198 2.61 6.37 3.25
N ILE A 199 1.92 5.24 3.06
CA ILE A 199 2.32 4.20 2.08
C ILE A 199 2.35 4.75 0.64
N LYS A 200 1.49 5.71 0.29
CA LYS A 200 1.46 6.31 -1.05
C LYS A 200 2.81 6.93 -1.46
N ASP A 201 3.60 7.39 -0.49
CA ASP A 201 4.89 8.04 -0.74
C ASP A 201 6.03 7.00 -0.84
N TRP A 202 5.75 5.73 -0.57
CA TRP A 202 6.71 4.63 -0.60
C TRP A 202 6.60 3.79 -1.87
N ILE A 203 5.53 3.93 -2.64
CA ILE A 203 5.23 3.06 -3.78
C ILE A 203 5.39 3.80 -5.10
N SER A 204 5.93 3.12 -6.10
CA SER A 204 6.09 3.68 -7.44
C SER A 204 5.82 2.64 -8.51
N VAL A 205 5.58 3.10 -9.74
CA VAL A 205 5.40 2.25 -10.92
C VAL A 205 6.28 2.78 -12.06
N ASP A 206 7.05 1.89 -12.68
CA ASP A 206 7.93 2.25 -13.80
C ASP A 206 7.18 2.29 -15.14
N SER A 207 7.89 2.63 -16.23
CA SER A 207 7.34 2.69 -17.58
C SER A 207 6.92 1.34 -18.17
N ASN A 208 7.28 0.24 -17.52
CA ASN A 208 6.87 -1.13 -17.86
C ASN A 208 5.79 -1.67 -16.92
N PHE A 209 5.21 -0.81 -16.06
CA PHE A 209 4.21 -1.18 -15.06
C PHE A 209 4.71 -2.13 -13.96
N ASN A 210 6.01 -2.15 -13.71
CA ASN A 210 6.55 -2.83 -12.54
C ASN A 210 6.34 -1.95 -11.31
N VAL A 211 5.64 -2.50 -10.30
CA VAL A 211 5.39 -1.81 -9.04
C VAL A 211 6.51 -2.12 -8.05
N THR A 212 7.07 -1.09 -7.43
CA THR A 212 8.12 -1.19 -6.42
C THR A 212 7.72 -0.49 -5.13
N ILE A 213 8.31 -0.94 -4.01
CA ILE A 213 8.24 -0.28 -2.71
C ILE A 213 9.65 0.24 -2.40
N ASP A 214 9.78 1.49 -2.01
CA ASP A 214 11.03 2.08 -1.54
C ASP A 214 11.37 1.51 -0.15
N GLU A 215 12.25 0.52 -0.15
CA GLU A 215 12.67 -0.17 1.07
C GLU A 215 13.37 0.77 2.07
N ASN A 216 14.01 1.86 1.62
CA ASN A 216 14.66 2.82 2.52
C ASN A 216 13.62 3.63 3.29
N MET A 217 12.52 4.02 2.65
CA MET A 217 11.43 4.72 3.32
C MET A 217 10.75 3.83 4.37
N VAL A 218 10.53 2.56 4.04
CA VAL A 218 10.03 1.56 5.01
C VAL A 218 11.02 1.40 6.17
N ARG A 219 12.31 1.28 5.85
CA ARG A 219 13.37 1.13 6.85
C ARG A 219 13.44 2.33 7.81
N ASN A 220 13.38 3.54 7.28
CA ASN A 220 13.40 4.78 8.07
C ASN A 220 12.21 4.83 9.04
N TYR A 221 11.03 4.38 8.59
CA TYR A 221 9.84 4.29 9.45
C TYR A 221 10.05 3.28 10.60
N VAL A 222 10.59 2.10 10.31
CA VAL A 222 10.92 1.10 11.33
C VAL A 222 12.00 1.59 12.29
N ASP A 223 13.02 2.31 11.79
CA ASP A 223 14.06 2.90 12.62
C ASP A 223 13.51 3.98 13.56
N ASN A 224 12.53 4.76 13.12
CA ASN A 224 11.84 5.71 14.00
C ASN A 224 11.11 5.00 15.15
N ILE A 225 10.40 3.91 14.84
CA ILE A 225 9.75 3.05 15.86
C ILE A 225 10.81 2.47 16.81
N ALA A 226 11.92 1.93 16.27
CA ALA A 226 13.01 1.37 17.05
C ALA A 226 13.67 2.40 17.98
N ASN A 227 13.92 3.62 17.49
CA ASN A 227 14.48 4.71 18.29
C ASN A 227 13.52 5.19 19.37
N THR A 228 12.22 5.29 19.06
CA THR A 228 11.19 5.64 20.04
C THR A 228 11.14 4.59 21.15
N TYR A 229 11.09 3.30 20.78
CA TYR A 229 11.18 2.21 21.74
C TYR A 229 12.47 2.27 22.56
N ALA A 230 13.64 2.40 21.94
CA ALA A 230 14.90 2.50 22.65
C ALA A 230 14.96 3.68 23.63
N SER A 231 14.31 4.81 23.28
CA SER A 231 14.23 5.99 24.15
C SER A 231 13.23 5.84 25.29
N SER A 232 12.22 4.96 25.16
CA SER A 232 11.35 4.57 26.28
C SER A 232 12.07 3.68 27.29
N LEU A 233 13.12 2.95 26.87
CA LEU A 233 13.86 2.09 27.79
C LEU A 233 14.59 2.93 28.85
N GLY A 234 14.45 2.53 30.12
CA GLY A 234 15.21 3.10 31.25
C GLY A 234 16.73 2.90 31.13
N THR A 235 17.51 3.36 32.11
CA THR A 235 18.99 3.19 32.11
C THR A 235 19.41 1.88 32.77
N SER A 236 20.59 1.35 32.43
CA SER A 236 21.14 0.16 33.08
C SER A 236 21.40 0.39 34.56
N ILE A 237 20.86 -0.50 35.40
CA ILE A 237 21.00 -0.43 36.87
C ILE A 237 21.97 -1.51 37.35
N LYS A 238 22.66 -1.21 38.43
CA LYS A 238 23.52 -2.17 39.13
C LYS A 238 22.77 -2.66 40.36
N VAL A 239 22.34 -3.91 40.35
CA VAL A 239 21.62 -4.49 41.49
C VAL A 239 22.64 -5.03 42.51
N SER A 240 22.31 -5.02 43.80
CA SER A 240 23.21 -5.51 44.87
C SER A 240 23.56 -6.99 44.63
N GLY A 241 24.76 -7.25 44.11
CA GLY A 241 25.17 -8.55 43.56
C GLY A 241 26.24 -8.44 42.47
N GLY A 242 26.39 -7.27 41.84
CA GLY A 242 27.58 -6.92 41.05
C GLY A 242 27.40 -6.83 39.53
N ASP A 243 26.23 -7.17 38.99
CA ASP A 243 25.97 -7.15 37.55
C ASP A 243 25.02 -6.03 37.13
N ASN A 244 25.27 -5.44 35.96
CA ASN A 244 24.43 -4.42 35.33
C ASN A 244 23.24 -5.11 34.63
N GLY A 245 22.00 -4.76 34.96
CA GLY A 245 20.83 -5.34 34.29
C GLY A 245 19.69 -4.34 34.16
N ASN A 246 19.31 -3.99 32.94
CA ASN A 246 18.02 -3.42 32.57
C ASN A 246 17.60 -3.97 31.19
N ASN A 247 16.38 -3.67 30.74
CA ASN A 247 15.82 -4.14 29.46
C ASN A 247 16.50 -3.64 28.17
N HIS A 248 17.70 -3.04 28.23
CA HIS A 248 18.53 -2.83 27.03
C HIS A 248 18.91 -4.16 26.33
N SER A 249 18.62 -5.30 26.94
CA SER A 249 18.79 -6.62 26.32
C SER A 249 17.91 -6.86 25.11
N TRP A 250 16.77 -6.17 24.95
CA TRP A 250 15.91 -6.35 23.77
C TRP A 250 15.79 -5.05 22.98
N MET A 251 16.09 -5.13 21.68
CA MET A 251 15.88 -4.04 20.73
C MET A 251 14.97 -4.49 19.60
N ILE A 252 14.28 -3.56 18.97
CA ILE A 252 13.54 -3.87 17.74
C ILE A 252 14.56 -4.27 16.67
N ASN A 253 14.39 -5.47 16.11
CA ASN A 253 15.18 -5.94 14.99
C ASN A 253 14.69 -5.26 13.72
N ALA A 254 15.17 -4.04 13.52
CA ALA A 254 14.69 -3.21 12.43
C ALA A 254 14.92 -3.84 11.04
N SER A 255 15.89 -4.74 10.89
CA SER A 255 16.19 -5.38 9.59
C SER A 255 15.11 -6.40 9.23
N GLU A 256 14.84 -7.33 10.14
CA GLU A 256 13.78 -8.34 9.95
C GLU A 256 12.40 -7.69 9.95
N GLU A 257 12.21 -6.67 10.79
CA GLU A 257 10.94 -5.95 10.85
C GLU A 257 10.64 -5.16 9.56
N THR A 258 11.66 -4.61 8.89
CA THR A 258 11.50 -3.96 7.57
C THR A 258 10.99 -4.95 6.53
N LYS A 259 11.57 -6.16 6.47
CA LYS A 259 11.14 -7.22 5.54
C LYS A 259 9.69 -7.63 5.82
N ALA A 260 9.37 -7.88 7.10
CA ALA A 260 8.02 -8.25 7.51
C ALA A 260 7.00 -7.13 7.20
N LEU A 261 7.39 -5.86 7.38
CA LEU A 261 6.53 -4.73 7.06
C LEU A 261 6.24 -4.63 5.56
N ILE A 262 7.26 -4.83 4.71
CA ILE A 262 7.08 -4.90 3.25
C ILE A 262 6.07 -5.99 2.88
N ASP A 263 6.17 -7.18 3.47
CA ASP A 263 5.25 -8.29 3.18
C ASP A 263 3.82 -8.01 3.68
N ASN A 264 3.69 -7.36 4.84
CA ASN A 264 2.39 -6.91 5.35
C ASN A 264 1.75 -5.88 4.40
N ILE A 265 2.49 -4.90 3.91
CA ILE A 265 2.01 -3.93 2.92
C ILE A 265 1.61 -4.65 1.63
N LYS A 266 2.39 -5.65 1.20
CA LYS A 266 2.09 -6.42 0.00
C LYS A 266 0.76 -7.17 0.08
N SER A 267 0.41 -7.64 1.27
CA SER A 267 -0.85 -8.35 1.54
C SER A 267 -2.09 -7.46 1.45
N GLY A 268 -1.98 -6.15 1.70
CA GLY A 268 -3.11 -5.23 1.71
C GLY A 268 -4.08 -5.39 2.89
N GLN A 269 -3.65 -6.03 3.98
CA GLN A 269 -4.52 -6.36 5.11
C GLN A 269 -4.56 -5.27 6.19
N THR A 270 -5.62 -5.32 7.01
CA THR A 270 -5.70 -4.56 8.26
C THR A 270 -5.23 -5.45 9.41
N ILE A 271 -4.12 -5.10 10.05
CA ILE A 271 -3.52 -5.89 11.13
C ILE A 271 -3.12 -5.01 12.32
N SER A 272 -3.08 -5.63 13.50
CA SER A 272 -2.45 -5.10 14.70
C SER A 272 -1.28 -6.02 15.05
N LYS A 273 -0.08 -5.48 15.25
CA LYS A 273 1.12 -6.28 15.50
C LYS A 273 2.07 -5.61 16.49
N TYR A 274 2.95 -6.44 17.06
CA TYR A 274 4.18 -6.00 17.72
C TYR A 274 5.34 -6.07 16.71
N PRO A 275 6.36 -5.21 16.83
CA PRO A 275 7.60 -5.34 16.08
C PRO A 275 8.30 -6.69 16.33
N ILE A 276 9.17 -7.11 15.42
CA ILE A 276 10.13 -8.18 15.68
C ILE A 276 11.26 -7.62 16.55
N TYR A 277 11.60 -8.32 17.63
CA TYR A 277 12.67 -7.94 18.54
C TYR A 277 13.85 -8.90 18.42
N THR A 278 15.03 -8.45 18.84
CA THR A 278 16.25 -9.25 18.96
C THR A 278 16.94 -8.94 20.28
N GLN A 279 17.59 -9.95 20.84
CA GLN A 279 18.38 -9.79 22.06
C GLN A 279 19.79 -9.25 21.74
N THR A 280 20.31 -8.32 22.54
CA THR A 280 21.60 -7.63 22.31
C THR A 280 22.77 -8.24 23.10
N SER A 281 22.51 -8.98 24.19
CA SER A 281 23.53 -9.77 24.90
C SER A 281 22.92 -10.80 25.85
N THR A 282 23.59 -11.95 25.98
CA THR A 282 23.42 -12.90 27.11
C THR A 282 24.11 -12.32 28.33
N SER A 283 23.39 -11.61 29.19
CA SER A 283 23.90 -11.23 30.51
C SER A 283 23.13 -12.00 31.57
N SER A 284 23.90 -12.60 32.47
CA SER A 284 23.59 -13.47 33.60
C SER A 284 22.40 -13.10 34.49
N TYR A 285 21.80 -11.92 34.31
CA TYR A 285 20.62 -11.46 35.06
C TYR A 285 19.34 -12.22 34.69
N PHE A 286 19.12 -12.44 33.39
CA PHE A 286 17.90 -13.06 32.87
C PHE A 286 17.79 -14.57 33.13
N SER A 287 18.86 -15.25 33.55
CA SER A 287 18.78 -16.67 33.88
C SER A 287 17.93 -16.95 35.12
N ASN A 288 17.77 -15.96 36.02
CA ASN A 288 17.06 -16.14 37.30
C ASN A 288 15.71 -15.41 37.38
N VAL A 289 15.53 -14.33 36.60
CA VAL A 289 14.28 -13.54 36.55
C VAL A 289 13.41 -13.95 35.36
N GLY A 290 13.99 -14.43 34.25
CA GLY A 290 13.25 -14.70 33.02
C GLY A 290 12.84 -13.42 32.28
N ASP A 291 12.07 -13.57 31.20
CA ASP A 291 11.71 -12.51 30.26
C ASP A 291 10.36 -11.80 30.59
N THR A 292 9.76 -12.12 31.72
CA THR A 292 8.48 -11.57 32.19
C THR A 292 8.61 -11.08 33.63
N PHE A 293 8.68 -9.77 33.85
CA PHE A 293 8.93 -9.17 35.16
C PHE A 293 8.45 -7.71 35.23
N VAL A 294 8.26 -7.20 36.45
CA VAL A 294 8.07 -5.78 36.74
C VAL A 294 9.38 -5.21 37.28
N GLU A 295 9.79 -4.04 36.78
CA GLU A 295 10.92 -3.26 37.24
C GLU A 295 10.40 -1.95 37.85
N VAL A 296 10.78 -1.67 39.10
CA VAL A 296 10.42 -0.47 39.86
C VAL A 296 11.71 0.26 40.21
N ASP A 297 11.95 1.37 39.53
CA ASP A 297 13.06 2.28 39.79
C ASP A 297 12.58 3.37 40.76
N LYS A 298 12.97 3.23 42.03
CA LYS A 298 12.66 4.21 43.06
C LYS A 298 13.51 5.47 42.95
N GLY A 299 14.71 5.43 42.37
CA GLY A 299 15.51 6.63 42.18
C GLY A 299 14.86 7.58 41.17
N LYS A 300 14.29 7.02 40.11
CA LYS A 300 13.58 7.77 39.06
C LYS A 300 12.09 7.92 39.30
N GLN A 301 11.53 7.14 40.23
CA GLN A 301 10.08 7.00 40.40
C GLN A 301 9.39 6.59 39.09
N HIS A 302 9.88 5.51 38.46
CA HIS A 302 9.35 4.98 37.21
C HIS A 302 9.26 3.45 37.21
N LEU A 303 8.26 2.88 36.51
CA LEU A 303 8.01 1.44 36.40
C LEU A 303 8.05 0.99 34.96
N TRP A 304 8.59 -0.21 34.72
CA TRP A 304 8.43 -0.97 33.48
C TRP A 304 7.83 -2.35 33.76
N PHE A 305 6.91 -2.82 32.92
CA PHE A 305 6.43 -4.20 32.96
C PHE A 305 6.69 -4.91 31.64
N TYR A 306 7.42 -6.02 31.73
CA TYR A 306 7.81 -6.87 30.62
C TYR A 306 7.05 -8.19 30.64
N LYS A 307 6.67 -8.68 29.46
CA LYS A 307 6.05 -10.00 29.28
C LYS A 307 6.58 -10.64 28.01
N ASP A 308 7.09 -11.85 28.13
CA ASP A 308 7.71 -12.64 27.06
C ASP A 308 8.81 -11.84 26.31
N GLY A 309 9.54 -10.99 27.03
CA GLY A 309 10.61 -10.12 26.51
C GLY A 309 10.13 -8.78 25.97
N TYR A 310 8.82 -8.50 25.95
CA TYR A 310 8.24 -7.27 25.39
C TYR A 310 7.82 -6.28 26.47
N LEU A 311 8.10 -4.98 26.29
CA LEU A 311 7.57 -3.91 27.15
C LEU A 311 6.05 -3.77 26.93
N VAL A 312 5.26 -4.16 27.93
CA VAL A 312 3.79 -4.07 27.90
C VAL A 312 3.32 -2.68 28.28
N VAL A 313 3.88 -2.12 29.35
CA VAL A 313 3.56 -0.77 29.83
C VAL A 313 4.71 -0.22 30.65
N GLU A 314 4.84 1.10 30.63
CA GLU A 314 5.68 1.87 31.53
C GLU A 314 4.93 3.11 32.05
N GLY A 315 5.47 3.74 33.07
CA GLY A 315 4.97 5.01 33.55
C GLY A 315 5.57 5.43 34.89
N ASP A 316 5.47 6.72 35.16
CA ASP A 316 5.84 7.28 36.45
C ASP A 316 4.96 6.71 37.56
N LEU A 317 5.54 6.59 38.75
CA LEU A 317 4.92 6.00 39.94
C LEU A 317 5.15 6.88 41.17
N VAL A 318 4.56 6.52 42.30
CA VAL A 318 4.96 7.06 43.61
C VAL A 318 5.14 5.91 44.59
N THR A 319 6.38 5.68 45.02
CA THR A 319 6.74 4.69 46.05
C THR A 319 6.48 5.21 47.46
N GLY A 320 6.76 4.37 48.45
CA GLY A 320 6.61 4.65 49.86
C GLY A 320 7.38 5.88 50.36
N ASN A 321 6.80 6.56 51.34
CA ASN A 321 7.29 7.83 51.87
C ASN A 321 8.58 7.67 52.67
N GLU A 322 9.68 8.25 52.21
CA GLU A 322 10.97 8.13 52.90
C GLU A 322 11.04 8.94 54.20
N SER A 323 10.47 10.15 54.21
CA SER A 323 10.51 11.02 55.39
C SER A 323 9.79 10.44 56.61
N THR A 324 8.77 9.59 56.38
CA THR A 324 7.99 8.93 57.44
C THR A 324 8.46 7.50 57.71
N GLY A 325 9.57 7.05 57.11
CA GLY A 325 10.09 5.69 57.29
C GLY A 325 9.25 4.60 56.60
N HIS A 326 8.40 4.97 55.64
CA HIS A 326 7.55 4.07 54.86
C HIS A 326 8.13 3.75 53.48
N GLY A 327 9.43 3.97 53.26
CA GLY A 327 10.08 3.71 51.97
C GLY A 327 9.83 2.28 51.46
N THR A 328 9.50 2.15 50.17
CA THR A 328 9.32 0.82 49.55
C THR A 328 10.63 0.03 49.62
N PRO A 329 10.64 -1.22 50.15
CA PRO A 329 11.85 -2.03 50.25
C PRO A 329 12.43 -2.37 48.87
N THR A 330 13.75 -2.30 48.72
CA THR A 330 14.47 -2.78 47.53
C THR A 330 14.70 -4.29 47.59
N GLY A 331 14.79 -4.94 46.44
CA GLY A 331 15.01 -6.39 46.32
C GLY A 331 14.33 -7.02 45.11
N VAL A 332 14.49 -8.33 44.98
CA VAL A 332 13.75 -9.15 44.01
C VAL A 332 12.63 -9.87 44.76
N PHE A 333 11.40 -9.55 44.38
CA PHE A 333 10.19 -10.12 44.94
C PHE A 333 9.41 -10.86 43.87
N TYR A 334 8.27 -11.44 44.25
CA TYR A 334 7.40 -12.16 43.33
C TYR A 334 5.95 -11.77 43.63
N LEU A 335 5.16 -11.58 42.58
CA LEU A 335 3.75 -11.28 42.71
C LEU A 335 3.03 -12.42 43.42
N ASN A 336 2.40 -12.14 44.56
CA ASN A 336 1.70 -13.16 45.36
C ASN A 336 0.34 -13.50 44.74
N SER A 337 -0.43 -12.48 44.37
CA SER A 337 -1.80 -12.62 43.87
C SER A 337 -2.23 -11.36 43.12
N LYS A 338 -3.46 -11.39 42.59
CA LYS A 338 -4.10 -10.26 41.93
C LYS A 338 -5.55 -10.19 42.38
N GLN A 339 -6.00 -9.01 42.79
CA GLN A 339 -7.35 -8.79 43.28
C GLN A 339 -7.94 -7.55 42.59
N ARG A 340 -9.18 -7.67 42.12
CA ARG A 340 -9.93 -6.56 41.53
C ARG A 340 -10.81 -5.93 42.62
N ASP A 341 -10.98 -4.62 42.57
CA ASP A 341 -11.89 -3.85 43.44
C ASP A 341 -11.66 -4.15 44.94
N SER A 342 -10.44 -3.85 45.41
CA SER A 342 -10.00 -4.11 46.78
C SER A 342 -10.01 -2.83 47.62
N VAL A 343 -10.11 -2.97 48.94
CA VAL A 343 -9.95 -1.84 49.87
C VAL A 343 -8.73 -2.12 50.73
N LEU A 344 -7.65 -1.38 50.50
CA LEU A 344 -6.41 -1.45 51.28
C LEU A 344 -6.64 -0.74 52.61
N ARG A 345 -6.26 -1.37 53.73
CA ARG A 345 -6.49 -0.82 55.08
C ARG A 345 -5.18 -0.77 55.85
N GLY A 346 -4.87 0.41 56.40
CA GLY A 346 -3.82 0.61 57.39
C GLY A 346 -4.40 0.89 58.77
N GLU A 347 -3.55 1.36 59.67
CA GLU A 347 -3.94 1.71 61.05
C GLU A 347 -4.95 2.86 61.09
N ASP A 348 -4.83 3.82 60.17
CA ASP A 348 -5.61 5.06 60.12
C ASP A 348 -6.24 5.36 58.75
N TYR A 349 -6.08 4.48 57.74
CA TYR A 349 -6.60 4.70 56.39
C TYR A 349 -7.35 3.51 55.79
N ALA A 350 -8.23 3.82 54.84
CA ALA A 350 -8.86 2.86 53.94
C ALA A 350 -8.88 3.43 52.52
N ALA A 351 -8.20 2.77 51.58
CA ALA A 351 -8.06 3.21 50.20
C ALA A 351 -8.69 2.18 49.24
N PRO A 352 -9.83 2.49 48.61
CA PRO A 352 -10.38 1.65 47.54
C PRO A 352 -9.49 1.74 46.29
N VAL A 353 -9.14 0.59 45.72
CA VAL A 353 -8.30 0.46 44.52
C VAL A 353 -8.96 -0.52 43.54
N SER A 354 -8.89 -0.23 42.25
CA SER A 354 -9.42 -1.13 41.21
C SER A 354 -8.55 -2.36 40.98
N PHE A 355 -7.24 -2.23 41.15
CA PHE A 355 -6.26 -3.28 40.87
C PHE A 355 -5.26 -3.40 42.02
N TRP A 356 -5.33 -4.51 42.78
CA TRP A 356 -4.38 -4.81 43.84
C TRP A 356 -3.48 -5.99 43.46
N MET A 357 -2.16 -5.76 43.51
CA MET A 357 -1.14 -6.70 43.06
C MET A 357 -0.01 -6.79 44.12
N PRO A 358 -0.23 -7.50 45.23
CA PRO A 358 0.76 -7.63 46.31
C PRO A 358 1.98 -8.44 45.91
N PHE A 359 3.17 -8.01 46.34
CA PHE A 359 4.43 -8.73 46.10
C PHE A 359 5.34 -8.86 47.34
N ILE A 360 5.05 -8.17 48.46
CA ILE A 360 5.70 -8.41 49.76
C ILE A 360 4.63 -8.69 50.80
N LYS A 361 4.59 -9.92 51.32
CA LYS A 361 3.74 -10.36 52.44
C LYS A 361 2.24 -10.03 52.35
N ASN A 362 1.74 -9.64 51.18
CA ASN A 362 0.41 -9.06 50.96
C ASN A 362 0.16 -7.69 51.61
N ASP A 363 1.21 -7.03 52.09
CA ASP A 363 1.15 -5.71 52.73
C ASP A 363 1.63 -4.60 51.78
N ILE A 364 2.59 -4.92 50.90
CA ILE A 364 3.12 -3.99 49.88
C ILE A 364 2.88 -4.58 48.50
N GLY A 365 2.36 -3.74 47.60
CA GLY A 365 1.98 -4.14 46.26
C GLY A 365 1.91 -2.98 45.28
N LEU A 366 1.65 -3.32 44.02
CA LEU A 366 1.32 -2.38 42.96
C LEU A 366 -0.19 -2.12 43.01
N HIS A 367 -0.62 -0.88 42.90
CA HIS A 367 -2.04 -0.55 42.71
C HIS A 367 -2.26 0.80 42.04
N ASP A 368 -3.45 0.99 41.47
CA ASP A 368 -3.89 2.31 41.04
C ASP A 368 -4.06 3.25 42.25
N ALA A 369 -3.68 4.52 42.07
CA ALA A 369 -3.87 5.57 43.06
C ALA A 369 -4.75 6.68 42.48
N SER A 370 -6.06 6.43 42.41
CA SER A 370 -7.04 7.36 41.83
C SER A 370 -7.14 8.71 42.55
N TRP A 371 -6.57 8.83 43.74
CA TRP A 371 -6.49 10.07 44.52
C TRP A 371 -5.28 10.95 44.16
N ARG A 372 -4.39 10.49 43.27
CA ARG A 372 -3.21 11.25 42.84
C ARG A 372 -3.36 11.72 41.40
N ASP A 373 -3.09 13.00 41.19
CA ASP A 373 -3.04 13.63 39.87
C ASP A 373 -1.61 13.69 39.30
N GLU A 374 -0.59 13.55 40.15
CA GLU A 374 0.83 13.61 39.78
C GLU A 374 1.58 12.36 40.25
N PHE A 375 2.52 11.91 39.41
CA PHE A 375 3.40 10.76 39.65
C PHE A 375 4.83 11.12 39.25
N GLY A 376 5.82 10.42 39.82
CA GLY A 376 7.23 10.63 39.50
C GLY A 376 7.93 11.66 40.39
N GLY A 377 9.13 12.06 39.97
CA GLY A 377 9.93 13.11 40.62
C GLY A 377 10.29 12.80 42.08
N GLU A 378 10.17 13.79 42.96
CA GLU A 378 10.58 13.70 44.37
C GLU A 378 9.42 13.47 45.34
N ILE A 379 8.21 13.19 44.84
CA ILE A 379 6.98 13.07 45.66
C ILE A 379 7.17 12.05 46.79
N TYR A 380 7.78 10.90 46.48
CA TYR A 380 8.07 9.84 47.44
C TYR A 380 8.90 10.27 48.65
N LYS A 381 9.62 11.40 48.60
CA LYS A 381 10.40 11.89 49.75
C LYS A 381 9.51 12.39 50.88
N THR A 382 8.36 13.00 50.57
CA THR A 382 7.54 13.72 51.56
C THR A 382 6.05 13.41 51.51
N ASP A 383 5.54 12.96 50.36
CA ASP A 383 4.14 12.54 50.14
C ASP A 383 4.08 11.19 49.41
N GLY A 384 4.95 10.25 49.82
CA GLY A 384 4.91 8.88 49.32
C GLY A 384 3.76 8.05 49.91
N SER A 385 3.65 6.80 49.48
CA SER A 385 2.68 5.84 50.05
C SER A 385 3.13 5.30 51.42
N HIS A 386 2.36 4.38 52.00
CA HIS A 386 2.77 3.60 53.19
C HIS A 386 3.65 2.37 52.85
N GLY A 387 4.31 2.38 51.69
CA GLY A 387 5.20 1.31 51.21
C GLY A 387 4.82 0.74 49.86
N CYS A 388 3.54 0.82 49.47
CA CYS A 388 3.05 0.41 48.15
C CYS A 388 3.62 1.24 46.99
N VAL A 389 3.48 0.73 45.78
CA VAL A 389 3.80 1.47 44.57
C VAL A 389 2.48 1.98 43.98
N ASN A 390 2.26 3.29 44.11
CA ASN A 390 1.11 3.97 43.54
C ASN A 390 1.32 4.16 42.04
N LEU A 391 0.35 3.74 41.24
CA LEU A 391 0.42 3.81 39.78
C LEU A 391 -0.74 4.64 39.19
N PRO A 392 -0.52 5.29 38.05
CA PRO A 392 -1.63 5.78 37.23
C PRO A 392 -2.55 4.61 36.85
N TYR A 393 -3.85 4.88 36.75
CA TYR A 393 -4.85 3.85 36.49
C TYR A 393 -4.55 3.00 35.24
N TYR A 394 -4.07 3.63 34.15
CA TYR A 394 -3.76 2.92 32.91
C TYR A 394 -2.59 1.95 33.07
N VAL A 395 -1.56 2.31 33.84
CA VAL A 395 -0.40 1.47 34.14
C VAL A 395 -0.84 0.28 34.99
N ALA A 396 -1.53 0.54 36.10
CA ALA A 396 -2.04 -0.50 36.99
C ALA A 396 -2.92 -1.51 36.23
N LYS A 397 -3.84 -1.01 35.38
CA LYS A 397 -4.70 -1.85 34.55
C LYS A 397 -3.91 -2.69 33.56
N ALA A 398 -2.95 -2.10 32.84
CA ALA A 398 -2.17 -2.81 31.83
C ALA A 398 -1.32 -3.93 32.45
N ILE A 399 -0.70 -3.68 33.62
CA ILE A 399 -0.01 -4.72 34.39
C ILE A 399 -1.03 -5.78 34.84
N PHE A 400 -2.13 -5.36 35.48
CA PHE A 400 -3.14 -6.28 36.00
C PHE A 400 -3.74 -7.17 34.92
N ASP A 401 -3.95 -6.70 33.70
CA ASP A 401 -4.55 -7.56 32.67
C ASP A 401 -3.54 -8.60 32.12
N ASN A 402 -2.24 -8.40 32.33
CA ASN A 402 -1.18 -9.18 31.67
C ASN A 402 -0.25 -9.98 32.59
N ILE A 403 -0.10 -9.58 33.85
CA ILE A 403 0.78 -10.21 34.84
C ILE A 403 0.16 -11.46 35.46
N SER A 404 0.96 -12.43 35.90
CA SER A 404 0.51 -13.64 36.59
C SER A 404 1.18 -13.74 37.97
N PRO A 405 0.52 -14.37 38.98
CA PRO A 405 1.18 -14.71 40.24
C PRO A 405 2.48 -15.49 39.98
N GLY A 406 3.53 -15.20 40.76
CA GLY A 406 4.88 -15.71 40.56
C GLY A 406 5.72 -14.88 39.59
N CYS A 407 5.17 -13.85 38.93
CA CYS A 407 5.97 -12.92 38.14
C CYS A 407 6.92 -12.12 39.05
N PRO A 408 8.23 -12.06 38.74
CA PRO A 408 9.18 -11.25 39.50
C PRO A 408 8.82 -9.76 39.51
N VAL A 409 9.02 -9.13 40.66
CA VAL A 409 8.93 -7.68 40.86
C VAL A 409 10.27 -7.22 41.44
N ILE A 410 11.05 -6.51 40.63
CA ILE A 410 12.38 -5.99 40.98
C ILE A 410 12.19 -4.56 41.44
N VAL A 411 12.61 -4.25 42.66
CA VAL A 411 12.59 -2.90 43.21
C VAL A 411 14.01 -2.47 43.52
N HIS A 412 14.45 -1.35 42.95
CA HIS A 412 15.80 -0.82 43.12
C HIS A 412 15.79 0.71 43.20
N GLU A 413 16.97 1.29 43.38
CA GLU A 413 17.23 2.73 43.33
C GLU A 413 17.96 3.13 42.05
#